data_AF-A0A924XML8-F1
#
_entry.id   AF-A0A924XML8-F1
#
_cell.length_a   1.000
_cell.length_b   1.000
_cell.length_c   1.000
_cell.angle_alpha   90.00
_cell.angle_beta   90.00
_cell.angle_gamma   90.00
#
_symmetry.space_group_name_H-M   'P 1'
#
loop_
_entity.id
_entity.type
_entity.pdbx_description
1 polymer ?
#
loop_
_entity_poly.entity_id
_entity_poly.type
_entity_poly.pdbx_seq_one_letter_code
_entity_poly.pdbx_strand_id
1 'polypeptide(L)'
;GKVMNLAAKAGLPKVPRAYPSMALGTAETTPLMMASAYTTFANNGVRTAPTIIDLITTGDGRTVAAPLPQKTEVLRPDVNYVMVDMLKDVINRGTAADLRAWGFKNVANKTGFAGKTGTSRDGWFAGFTPELVCVVYVGFDDGSDLGMKGSDSAMPIWADFMKTALAAHPEWNGDWRMPEGIQKAEVDIQTGNVINNELDANGANLDPSQTTVIQTPDGESVLTNQNPASTLVTSTIPPEFRRIELFINGTVPQKSLYTETDETQTLDEQIVSPTPETTTTTTTTTSEMPDQPQPIKPNSTLEQKMLEQNPMRQTTAQPSNIILQVCPITNIIAAPSCPTSRPKVFTFGTEPKQFCKPEYHRR
;
A
#
# COMPACT_ATOMS: atom_id res chain seq x y z
N GLY A 1 3.58 -17.54 -1.59
CA GLY A 1 4.97 -17.19 -1.23
C GLY A 1 5.00 -16.33 0.05
N LYS A 2 6.18 -16.01 0.61
CA LYS A 2 6.29 -15.29 1.90
C LYS A 2 5.56 -13.94 1.90
N VAL A 3 5.83 -13.07 0.92
CA VAL A 3 5.23 -11.72 0.79
C VAL A 3 3.69 -11.78 0.71
N MET A 4 3.16 -12.65 -0.15
CA MET A 4 1.72 -12.91 -0.29
C MET A 4 1.05 -13.32 1.03
N ASN A 5 1.71 -14.14 1.85
CA ASN A 5 1.18 -14.53 3.16
C ASN A 5 1.22 -13.36 4.17
N LEU A 6 2.24 -12.50 4.10
CA LEU A 6 2.35 -11.30 4.93
C LEU A 6 1.27 -10.27 4.59
N ALA A 7 1.01 -10.03 3.30
CA ALA A 7 -0.08 -9.16 2.82
C ALA A 7 -1.46 -9.66 3.30
N ALA A 8 -1.70 -10.98 3.19
CA ALA A 8 -2.93 -11.59 3.73
C ALA A 8 -3.03 -11.48 5.26
N LYS A 9 -1.91 -11.58 5.98
CA LYS A 9 -1.85 -11.38 7.45
C LYS A 9 -2.16 -9.93 7.86
N ALA A 10 -1.80 -8.96 7.02
CA ALA A 10 -2.21 -7.55 7.14
C ALA A 10 -3.69 -7.30 6.76
N GLY A 11 -4.43 -8.30 6.29
CA GLY A 11 -5.85 -8.20 5.96
C GLY A 11 -6.18 -7.85 4.51
N LEU A 12 -5.20 -7.88 3.60
CA LEU A 12 -5.44 -7.74 2.16
C LEU A 12 -5.94 -9.08 1.54
N PRO A 13 -6.57 -9.07 0.35
CA PRO A 13 -7.06 -10.29 -0.29
C PRO A 13 -5.94 -11.32 -0.53
N LYS A 14 -6.19 -12.59 -0.13
CA LYS A 14 -5.24 -13.69 -0.37
C LYS A 14 -5.37 -14.18 -1.82
N VAL A 15 -4.49 -13.69 -2.69
CA VAL A 15 -4.45 -14.14 -4.09
C VAL A 15 -4.13 -15.65 -4.22
N PRO A 16 -4.66 -16.36 -5.24
CA PRO A 16 -4.47 -17.81 -5.37
C PRO A 16 -3.04 -18.24 -5.74
N ARG A 17 -2.30 -17.37 -6.45
CA ARG A 17 -0.92 -17.60 -6.92
C ARG A 17 -0.10 -16.33 -6.67
N ALA A 18 1.20 -16.51 -6.42
CA ALA A 18 2.12 -15.39 -6.27
C ALA A 18 2.74 -15.03 -7.63
N TYR A 19 2.74 -13.74 -7.96
CA TYR A 19 3.31 -13.19 -9.19
C TYR A 19 4.29 -12.06 -8.85
N PRO A 20 5.37 -11.84 -9.62
CA PRO A 20 6.31 -10.75 -9.37
C PRO A 20 5.64 -9.36 -9.34
N SER A 21 4.63 -9.15 -10.18
CA SER A 21 3.85 -7.90 -10.26
C SER A 21 3.12 -7.52 -8.96
N MET A 22 2.94 -8.46 -8.02
CA MET A 22 2.41 -8.15 -6.68
C MET A 22 3.25 -7.10 -5.95
N ALA A 23 4.57 -7.05 -6.20
CA ALA A 23 5.45 -6.02 -5.62
C ALA A 23 5.15 -4.61 -6.13
N LEU A 24 4.46 -4.49 -7.27
CA LEU A 24 4.03 -3.23 -7.88
C LEU A 24 2.57 -2.86 -7.56
N GLY A 25 1.88 -3.67 -6.73
CA GLY A 25 0.51 -3.39 -6.30
C GLY A 25 -0.60 -3.80 -7.27
N THR A 26 -0.36 -4.76 -8.18
CA THR A 26 -1.37 -5.22 -9.17
C THR A 26 -2.48 -6.11 -8.58
N ALA A 27 -2.91 -5.87 -7.34
CA ALA A 27 -3.94 -6.65 -6.66
C ALA A 27 -5.09 -5.75 -6.21
N GLU A 28 -6.31 -6.11 -6.60
CA GLU A 28 -7.52 -5.38 -6.24
C GLU A 28 -7.73 -5.37 -4.71
N THR A 29 -8.21 -4.25 -4.18
CA THR A 29 -8.40 -4.02 -2.74
C THR A 29 -9.36 -2.84 -2.55
N THR A 30 -10.01 -2.77 -1.38
CA THR A 30 -10.88 -1.63 -1.04
C THR A 30 -10.15 -0.62 -0.13
N PRO A 31 -10.55 0.66 -0.12
CA PRO A 31 -9.98 1.65 0.81
C PRO A 31 -10.06 1.22 2.28
N LEU A 32 -11.14 0.51 2.67
CA LEU A 32 -11.30 -0.02 4.04
C LEU A 32 -10.31 -1.15 4.35
N MET A 33 -10.02 -2.04 3.40
CA MET A 33 -9.01 -3.09 3.55
C MET A 33 -7.60 -2.49 3.58
N MET A 34 -7.33 -1.47 2.77
CA MET A 34 -6.08 -0.71 2.81
C MET A 34 -5.90 0.03 4.14
N ALA A 35 -6.93 0.71 4.65
CA ALA A 35 -6.88 1.36 5.96
C ALA A 35 -6.61 0.32 7.07
N SER A 36 -7.31 -0.83 7.06
CA SER A 36 -7.04 -1.93 7.99
C SER A 36 -5.60 -2.43 7.90
N ALA A 37 -5.04 -2.59 6.70
CA ALA A 37 -3.64 -2.99 6.53
C ALA A 37 -2.67 -1.94 7.06
N TYR A 38 -2.92 -0.65 6.84
CA TYR A 38 -2.09 0.44 7.34
C TYR A 38 -2.17 0.65 8.85
N THR A 39 -3.23 0.17 9.54
CA THR A 39 -3.22 0.09 11.01
C THR A 39 -2.05 -0.73 11.57
N THR A 40 -1.49 -1.66 10.78
CA THR A 40 -0.26 -2.39 11.12
C THR A 40 0.88 -1.43 11.42
N PHE A 41 1.09 -0.43 10.55
CA PHE A 41 2.20 0.50 10.65
C PHE A 41 2.00 1.50 11.78
N ALA A 42 0.78 2.02 11.94
CA ALA A 42 0.43 2.90 13.06
C ALA A 42 0.61 2.21 14.43
N ASN A 43 0.05 1.01 14.61
CA ASN A 43 0.04 0.29 15.89
C ASN A 43 1.28 -0.62 16.09
N ASN A 44 2.50 -0.13 15.80
CA ASN A 44 3.76 -0.82 16.10
C ASN A 44 3.86 -2.29 15.61
N GLY A 45 3.26 -2.60 14.45
CA GLY A 45 3.24 -3.93 13.84
C GLY A 45 1.96 -4.74 14.06
N VAL A 46 0.98 -4.22 14.79
CA VAL A 46 -0.30 -4.91 15.11
C VAL A 46 -1.44 -4.40 14.23
N ARG A 47 -1.90 -5.22 13.29
CA ARG A 47 -3.10 -4.91 12.50
C ARG A 47 -4.34 -4.99 13.40
N THR A 48 -5.20 -3.98 13.32
CA THR A 48 -6.55 -3.99 13.93
C THR A 48 -7.62 -4.09 12.83
N ALA A 49 -8.65 -4.90 13.04
CA ALA A 49 -9.79 -5.01 12.14
C ALA A 49 -10.80 -3.86 12.39
N PRO A 50 -11.28 -3.15 11.34
CA PRO A 50 -12.31 -2.12 11.48
C PRO A 50 -13.58 -2.70 12.10
N THR A 51 -14.10 -2.02 13.12
CA THR A 51 -15.33 -2.38 13.82
C THR A 51 -16.25 -1.16 13.80
N ILE A 52 -17.46 -1.32 13.26
CA ILE A 52 -18.42 -0.20 13.06
C ILE A 52 -19.46 -0.16 14.21
N ILE A 53 -19.65 -1.27 14.91
CA ILE A 53 -20.62 -1.42 15.99
C ILE A 53 -19.84 -1.62 17.29
N ASP A 54 -19.80 -0.60 18.14
CA ASP A 54 -19.19 -0.64 19.47
C ASP A 54 -20.09 -1.36 20.50
N LEU A 55 -21.39 -1.05 20.48
CA LEU A 55 -22.35 -1.57 21.44
C LEU A 55 -23.73 -1.83 20.81
N ILE A 56 -24.36 -2.94 21.19
CA ILE A 56 -25.78 -3.24 20.92
C ILE A 56 -26.47 -3.42 22.27
N THR A 57 -27.53 -2.67 22.53
CA THR A 57 -28.38 -2.77 23.73
C THR A 57 -29.84 -3.06 23.37
N THR A 58 -30.61 -3.57 24.32
CA THR A 58 -32.07 -3.57 24.29
C THR A 58 -32.64 -2.27 24.88
N GLY A 59 -33.94 -2.01 24.68
CA GLY A 59 -34.61 -0.80 25.19
C GLY A 59 -34.66 -0.69 26.72
N ASP A 60 -34.51 -1.81 27.44
CA ASP A 60 -34.30 -1.91 28.89
C ASP A 60 -32.84 -1.64 29.32
N GLY A 61 -31.96 -1.24 28.40
CA GLY A 61 -30.57 -0.87 28.67
C GLY A 61 -29.59 -2.03 28.79
N ARG A 62 -30.06 -3.28 28.74
CA ARG A 62 -29.21 -4.49 28.80
C ARG A 62 -28.40 -4.66 27.52
N THR A 63 -27.09 -4.83 27.65
CA THR A 63 -26.18 -5.14 26.55
C THR A 63 -26.49 -6.51 25.93
N VAL A 64 -26.60 -6.54 24.60
CA VAL A 64 -26.72 -7.73 23.76
C VAL A 64 -25.35 -8.14 23.21
N ALA A 65 -24.55 -7.17 22.78
CA ALA A 65 -23.19 -7.38 22.29
C ALA A 65 -22.33 -6.13 22.49
N ALA A 66 -21.05 -6.33 22.76
CA ALA A 66 -20.00 -5.31 22.74
C ALA A 66 -18.78 -5.90 22.00
N PRO A 67 -18.68 -5.75 20.67
CA PRO A 67 -17.64 -6.41 19.88
C PRO A 67 -16.23 -5.90 20.21
N LEU A 68 -15.36 -6.78 20.71
CA LEU A 68 -13.97 -6.43 20.99
C LEU A 68 -13.16 -6.30 19.68
N PRO A 69 -12.31 -5.27 19.52
CA PRO A 69 -11.47 -5.10 18.33
C PRO A 69 -10.56 -6.30 18.08
N GLN A 70 -10.69 -6.93 16.91
CA GLN A 70 -9.82 -8.04 16.53
C GLN A 70 -8.42 -7.52 16.16
N LYS A 71 -7.40 -7.95 16.90
CA LYS A 71 -6.00 -7.59 16.70
C LYS A 71 -5.19 -8.76 16.15
N THR A 72 -4.18 -8.48 15.34
CA THR A 72 -3.27 -9.48 14.76
C THR A 72 -1.88 -8.89 14.70
N GLU A 73 -0.93 -9.45 15.45
CA GLU A 73 0.50 -9.12 15.31
C GLU A 73 0.97 -9.53 13.91
N VAL A 74 1.33 -8.58 13.04
CA VAL A 74 1.79 -8.84 11.67
C VAL A 74 3.31 -8.79 11.60
N LEU A 75 3.89 -7.68 12.08
CA LEU A 75 5.32 -7.36 12.09
C LEU A 75 5.85 -7.30 13.53
N ARG A 76 7.17 -7.38 13.70
CA ARG A 76 7.86 -7.01 14.96
C ARG A 76 7.87 -5.47 15.10
N PRO A 77 7.86 -4.90 16.33
CA PRO A 77 7.93 -3.46 16.52
C PRO A 77 9.18 -2.79 15.94
N ASP A 78 10.33 -3.46 15.97
CA ASP A 78 11.60 -2.95 15.43
C ASP A 78 11.59 -2.85 13.89
N VAL A 79 11.19 -3.93 13.21
CA VAL A 79 10.92 -3.94 11.76
C VAL A 79 9.88 -2.88 11.40
N ASN A 80 8.82 -2.73 12.21
CA ASN A 80 7.77 -1.75 11.97
C ASN A 80 8.29 -0.32 12.09
N TYR A 81 9.12 -0.01 13.08
CA TYR A 81 9.67 1.34 13.29
C TYR A 81 10.56 1.78 12.12
N VAL A 82 11.44 0.90 11.61
CA VAL A 82 12.26 1.19 10.42
C VAL A 82 11.37 1.36 9.17
N MET A 83 10.32 0.54 9.01
CA MET A 83 9.34 0.71 7.93
C MET A 83 8.58 2.05 8.03
N VAL A 84 8.20 2.47 9.24
CA VAL A 84 7.51 3.74 9.48
C VAL A 84 8.43 4.94 9.19
N ASP A 85 9.72 4.87 9.54
CA ASP A 85 10.66 5.95 9.26
C ASP A 85 10.86 6.16 7.74
N MET A 86 11.00 5.08 6.97
CA MET A 86 10.97 5.14 5.49
C MET A 86 9.65 5.69 4.94
N LEU A 87 8.52 5.48 5.62
CA LEU A 87 7.20 6.03 5.23
C LEU A 87 7.01 7.50 5.67
N LYS A 88 7.66 7.97 6.74
CA LYS A 88 7.80 9.42 7.03
C LYS A 88 8.55 10.12 5.91
N ASP A 89 9.54 9.43 5.36
CA ASP A 89 10.44 9.98 4.35
C ASP A 89 9.77 10.32 3.02
N VAL A 90 8.69 9.60 2.68
CA VAL A 90 7.81 9.93 1.55
C VAL A 90 7.24 11.35 1.67
N ILE A 91 6.98 11.81 2.90
CA ILE A 91 6.49 13.17 3.22
C ILE A 91 7.64 14.15 3.50
N ASN A 92 8.78 13.69 4.05
CA ASN A 92 9.96 14.54 4.27
C ASN A 92 10.56 15.03 2.94
N ARG A 93 10.81 14.08 2.02
CA ARG A 93 11.66 14.27 0.82
C ARG A 93 11.25 13.44 -0.40
N GLY A 94 10.28 12.53 -0.28
CA GLY A 94 9.81 11.67 -1.36
C GLY A 94 8.59 12.21 -2.13
N THR A 95 7.79 11.29 -2.67
CA THR A 95 6.68 11.58 -3.60
C THR A 95 5.49 12.33 -3.00
N ALA A 96 5.52 12.66 -1.70
CA ALA A 96 4.50 13.44 -1.00
C ALA A 96 5.07 14.71 -0.33
N ALA A 97 6.27 15.15 -0.72
CA ALA A 97 6.96 16.30 -0.13
C ALA A 97 6.13 17.60 -0.12
N ASP A 98 5.20 17.77 -1.07
CA ASP A 98 4.34 18.94 -1.17
C ASP A 98 3.37 19.09 0.03
N LEU A 99 3.09 18.01 0.78
CA LEU A 99 2.36 18.08 2.05
C LEU A 99 3.07 18.99 3.09
N ARG A 100 4.38 19.21 2.95
CA ARG A 100 5.14 20.16 3.80
C ARG A 100 4.72 21.62 3.58
N ALA A 101 4.13 21.96 2.42
CA ALA A 101 3.52 23.26 2.16
C ALA A 101 2.14 23.39 2.82
N TRP A 102 1.39 22.28 2.95
CA TRP A 102 0.11 22.22 3.66
C TRP A 102 0.24 22.32 5.19
N GLY A 103 1.44 22.07 5.71
CA GLY A 103 1.79 22.14 7.13
C GLY A 103 2.31 20.83 7.74
N PHE A 104 2.21 19.72 7.02
CA PHE A 104 2.66 18.41 7.48
C PHE A 104 4.20 18.33 7.48
N LYS A 105 4.79 18.64 8.63
CA LYS A 105 6.23 18.62 8.87
C LYS A 105 6.52 17.69 10.03
N ASN A 106 7.39 16.72 9.79
CA ASN A 106 7.83 15.78 10.81
C ASN A 106 8.87 16.44 11.73
N VAL A 107 8.68 16.27 13.03
CA VAL A 107 9.56 16.77 14.08
C VAL A 107 9.71 15.65 15.10
N ALA A 108 10.92 15.13 15.24
CA ALA A 108 11.19 13.94 16.05
C ALA A 108 10.64 14.07 17.48
N ASN A 109 9.96 13.02 17.95
CA ASN A 109 9.28 12.96 19.25
C ASN A 109 8.14 13.99 19.43
N LYS A 110 7.60 14.57 18.35
CA LYS A 110 6.48 15.55 18.39
C LYS A 110 5.44 15.33 17.30
N THR A 111 5.85 15.18 16.05
CA THR A 111 4.96 15.02 14.90
C THR A 111 5.52 13.99 13.92
N GLY A 112 4.75 12.94 13.67
CA GLY A 112 5.07 11.83 12.78
C GLY A 112 3.92 11.56 11.82
N PHE A 113 4.01 12.16 10.63
CA PHE A 113 3.21 11.83 9.46
C PHE A 113 3.99 10.86 8.59
N ALA A 114 3.42 9.69 8.34
CA ALA A 114 3.97 8.66 7.47
C ALA A 114 2.95 8.28 6.39
N GLY A 115 3.40 7.88 5.20
CA GLY A 115 2.47 7.49 4.15
C GLY A 115 3.10 7.04 2.83
N LYS A 116 2.24 6.74 1.84
CA LYS A 116 2.63 6.29 0.50
C LYS A 116 1.66 6.79 -0.56
N THR A 117 2.19 7.37 -1.63
CA THR A 117 1.45 7.63 -2.87
C THR A 117 1.26 6.35 -3.69
N GLY A 118 0.11 6.18 -4.31
CA GLY A 118 -0.06 5.31 -5.47
C GLY A 118 0.34 6.02 -6.75
N THR A 119 0.81 5.26 -7.73
CA THR A 119 1.12 5.74 -9.09
C THR A 119 0.65 4.68 -10.06
N SER A 120 -0.60 4.81 -10.48
CA SER A 120 -1.31 3.88 -11.35
C SER A 120 -2.35 4.66 -12.17
N ARG A 121 -3.20 3.94 -12.91
CA ARG A 121 -4.43 4.47 -13.51
C ARG A 121 -5.31 5.24 -12.51
N ASP A 122 -5.30 4.80 -11.25
CA ASP A 122 -6.08 5.38 -10.16
C ASP A 122 -5.17 6.12 -9.17
N GLY A 123 -5.68 7.22 -8.62
CA GLY A 123 -5.03 8.02 -7.59
C GLY A 123 -5.24 7.43 -6.20
N TRP A 124 -4.16 7.04 -5.52
CA TRP A 124 -4.20 6.60 -4.13
C TRP A 124 -3.28 7.44 -3.25
N PHE A 125 -3.72 7.70 -2.01
CA PHE A 125 -2.84 8.14 -0.93
C PHE A 125 -3.23 7.44 0.37
N ALA A 126 -2.28 6.73 0.99
CA ALA A 126 -2.44 6.10 2.30
C ALA A 126 -1.48 6.77 3.27
N GLY A 127 -1.99 7.47 4.28
CA GLY A 127 -1.17 8.25 5.22
C GLY A 127 -1.76 8.26 6.62
N PHE A 128 -0.89 8.35 7.62
CA PHE A 128 -1.23 8.08 9.01
C PHE A 128 -0.32 8.81 10.02
N THR A 129 -0.86 9.01 11.22
CA THR A 129 -0.15 9.31 12.48
C THR A 129 -0.15 8.03 13.35
N PRO A 130 0.40 8.04 14.59
CA PRO A 130 0.27 6.89 15.50
C PRO A 130 -1.19 6.49 15.81
N GLU A 131 -2.09 7.48 15.90
CA GLU A 131 -3.49 7.27 16.34
C GLU A 131 -4.53 7.30 15.20
N LEU A 132 -4.23 7.94 14.05
CA LEU A 132 -5.18 8.10 12.94
C LEU A 132 -4.60 7.59 11.62
N VAL A 133 -5.30 6.64 10.99
CA VAL A 133 -5.03 6.16 9.62
C VAL A 133 -6.11 6.69 8.67
N CYS A 134 -5.70 7.37 7.60
CA CYS A 134 -6.60 7.79 6.51
C CYS A 134 -6.08 7.29 5.16
N VAL A 135 -6.97 6.70 4.36
CA VAL A 135 -6.67 6.22 3.00
C VAL A 135 -7.68 6.80 2.04
N VAL A 136 -7.20 7.53 1.05
CA VAL A 136 -8.00 8.16 -0.01
C VAL A 136 -7.75 7.45 -1.33
N TYR A 137 -8.84 7.23 -2.08
CA TYR A 137 -8.88 6.72 -3.44
C TYR A 137 -9.61 7.73 -4.33
N VAL A 138 -9.10 7.94 -5.54
CA VAL A 138 -9.71 8.75 -6.61
C VAL A 138 -9.54 7.98 -7.92
N GLY A 139 -10.64 7.72 -8.62
CA GLY A 139 -10.67 7.02 -9.91
C GLY A 139 -12.09 7.01 -10.45
N PHE A 140 -12.27 6.53 -11.68
CA PHE A 140 -13.58 6.43 -12.34
C PHE A 140 -14.19 5.03 -12.20
N ASP A 141 -15.51 4.95 -12.03
CA ASP A 141 -16.24 3.68 -11.85
C ASP A 141 -16.17 2.76 -13.09
N ASP A 142 -15.93 3.33 -14.28
CA ASP A 142 -15.72 2.58 -15.53
C ASP A 142 -14.28 2.04 -15.67
N GLY A 143 -13.37 2.42 -14.76
CA GLY A 143 -11.97 2.04 -14.82
C GLY A 143 -11.20 2.69 -15.99
N SER A 144 -11.60 3.88 -16.43
CA SER A 144 -10.80 4.75 -17.29
C SER A 144 -9.62 5.39 -16.52
N ASP A 145 -8.64 5.92 -17.25
CA ASP A 145 -7.42 6.51 -16.67
C ASP A 145 -7.69 7.93 -16.14
N LEU A 146 -7.29 8.19 -14.89
CA LEU A 146 -7.39 9.51 -14.27
C LEU A 146 -6.43 10.52 -14.91
N GLY A 147 -5.34 10.06 -15.56
CA GLY A 147 -4.32 10.91 -16.19
C GLY A 147 -3.49 11.74 -15.20
N MET A 148 -3.63 11.48 -13.89
CA MET A 148 -3.03 12.24 -12.79
C MET A 148 -2.48 11.27 -11.73
N LYS A 149 -1.42 11.66 -11.01
CA LYS A 149 -0.82 10.80 -9.98
C LYS A 149 -1.61 10.89 -8.67
N GLY A 150 -1.38 9.95 -7.74
CA GLY A 150 -1.95 9.99 -6.40
C GLY A 150 -1.57 11.24 -5.58
N SER A 151 -0.41 11.84 -5.87
CA SER A 151 0.03 13.14 -5.34
C SER A 151 -0.86 14.31 -5.78
N ASP A 152 -1.47 14.20 -6.95
CA ASP A 152 -2.14 15.32 -7.62
C ASP A 152 -3.67 15.26 -7.43
N SER A 153 -4.17 14.19 -6.79
CA SER A 153 -5.58 13.79 -6.74
C SER A 153 -6.04 13.36 -5.34
N ALA A 154 -5.53 12.24 -4.83
CA ALA A 154 -5.91 11.68 -3.52
C ALA A 154 -5.20 12.41 -2.35
N MET A 155 -3.95 12.83 -2.54
CA MET A 155 -3.14 13.47 -1.51
C MET A 155 -3.66 14.84 -1.03
N PRO A 156 -4.19 15.74 -1.88
CA PRO A 156 -4.79 17.00 -1.41
C PRO A 156 -6.07 16.78 -0.58
N ILE A 157 -6.88 15.78 -0.92
CA ILE A 157 -8.08 15.41 -0.16
C ILE A 157 -7.68 14.86 1.22
N TRP A 158 -6.66 14.00 1.28
CA TRP A 158 -6.08 13.54 2.54
C TRP A 158 -5.52 14.70 3.37
N ALA A 159 -4.86 15.67 2.73
CA ALA A 159 -4.29 16.84 3.39
C ALA A 159 -5.36 17.70 4.08
N ASP A 160 -6.47 17.98 3.40
CA ASP A 160 -7.58 18.77 3.94
C ASP A 160 -8.31 18.04 5.08
N PHE A 161 -8.59 16.75 4.89
CA PHE A 161 -9.19 15.90 5.93
C PHE A 161 -8.31 15.84 7.18
N MET A 162 -7.03 15.48 7.05
CA MET A 162 -6.12 15.32 8.19
C MET A 162 -5.86 16.65 8.89
N LYS A 163 -5.78 17.76 8.16
CA LYS A 163 -5.63 19.10 8.74
C LYS A 163 -6.85 19.48 9.58
N THR A 164 -8.05 19.14 9.12
CA THR A 164 -9.30 19.36 9.85
C THR A 164 -9.40 18.43 11.07
N ALA A 165 -9.12 17.14 10.89
CA ALA A 165 -9.18 16.14 11.95
C ALA A 165 -8.21 16.44 13.10
N LEU A 166 -6.94 16.77 12.79
CA LEU A 166 -5.92 17.09 13.79
C LEU A 166 -6.06 18.49 14.40
N ALA A 167 -6.88 19.37 13.82
CA ALA A 167 -7.29 20.63 14.44
C ALA A 167 -8.43 20.42 15.45
N ALA A 168 -9.32 19.45 15.20
CA ALA A 168 -10.37 19.04 16.13
C ALA A 168 -9.84 18.13 17.25
N HIS A 169 -8.88 17.26 16.93
CA HIS A 169 -8.25 16.28 17.82
C HIS A 169 -6.72 16.37 17.78
N PRO A 170 -6.11 17.39 18.44
CA PRO A 170 -4.66 17.53 18.52
C PRO A 170 -3.96 16.32 19.15
N GLU A 171 -4.65 15.55 20.00
CA GLU A 171 -4.17 14.34 20.65
C GLU A 171 -3.90 13.17 19.69
N TRP A 172 -4.45 13.20 18.47
CA TRP A 172 -4.12 12.22 17.42
C TRP A 172 -2.82 12.54 16.68
N ASN A 173 -2.17 13.66 17.00
CA ASN A 173 -0.86 14.04 16.50
C ASN A 173 0.23 13.66 17.52
N GLY A 174 1.29 13.01 17.04
CA GLY A 174 2.37 12.48 17.87
C GLY A 174 3.42 11.81 17.00
N ASP A 175 4.41 11.16 17.61
CA ASP A 175 5.45 10.40 16.91
C ASP A 175 5.66 9.04 17.60
N TRP A 176 6.17 8.07 16.86
CA TRP A 176 6.46 6.73 17.38
C TRP A 176 7.68 6.77 18.29
N ARG A 177 7.60 6.07 19.42
CA ARG A 177 8.75 5.83 20.29
C ARG A 177 9.63 4.73 19.71
N MET A 178 10.93 4.99 19.56
CA MET A 178 11.90 3.98 19.13
C MET A 178 11.91 2.79 20.11
N PRO A 179 11.67 1.55 19.64
CA PRO A 179 11.75 0.35 20.47
C PRO A 179 13.20 -0.04 20.78
N GLU A 180 13.38 -0.93 21.75
CA GLU A 180 14.64 -1.63 21.97
C GLU A 180 15.00 -2.50 20.76
N GLY A 181 16.30 -2.77 20.56
CA GLY A 181 16.79 -3.57 19.43
C GLY A 181 17.02 -2.78 18.13
N ILE A 182 16.98 -1.45 18.17
CA ILE A 182 17.37 -0.57 17.06
C ILE A 182 18.67 0.17 17.40
N GLN A 183 19.58 0.22 16.43
CA GLN A 183 20.85 0.93 16.45
C GLN A 183 20.86 2.02 15.36
N LYS A 184 21.39 3.19 15.68
CA LYS A 184 21.70 4.25 14.71
C LYS A 184 23.12 4.07 14.19
N ALA A 185 23.31 4.25 12.89
CA ALA A 185 24.65 4.34 12.30
C ALA A 185 24.70 5.45 11.26
N GLU A 186 25.79 6.22 11.28
CA GLU A 186 26.18 7.12 10.20
C GLU A 186 26.74 6.28 9.04
N VAL A 187 26.16 6.43 7.85
CA VAL A 187 26.57 5.75 6.62
C VAL A 187 26.91 6.76 5.53
N ASP A 188 27.79 6.35 4.62
CA ASP A 188 27.97 6.99 3.33
C ASP A 188 26.86 6.55 2.37
N ILE A 189 26.07 7.50 1.88
CA ILE A 189 24.98 7.22 0.93
C ILE A 189 25.46 6.90 -0.50
N GLN A 190 26.74 7.10 -0.82
CA GLN A 190 27.32 6.74 -2.12
C GLN A 190 27.70 5.25 -2.18
N THR A 191 28.37 4.74 -1.14
CA THR A 191 28.87 3.35 -1.10
C THR A 191 28.09 2.42 -0.18
N GLY A 192 27.20 2.94 0.67
CA GLY A 192 26.48 2.17 1.70
C GLY A 192 27.35 1.74 2.89
N ASN A 193 28.62 2.16 2.95
CA ASN A 193 29.53 1.83 4.04
C ASN A 193 29.17 2.56 5.33
N VAL A 194 29.35 1.89 6.46
CA VAL A 194 29.23 2.48 7.80
C VAL A 194 30.45 3.35 8.11
N ILE A 195 30.19 4.59 8.48
CA ILE A 195 31.17 5.59 8.93
C ILE A 195 31.34 5.51 10.45
N ASN A 196 30.23 5.48 11.19
CA ASN A 196 30.18 5.37 12.64
C ASN A 196 28.91 4.62 13.08
N ASN A 197 29.02 3.69 14.03
CA ASN A 197 27.89 2.93 14.59
C ASN A 197 27.70 3.12 16.11
N GLU A 198 28.47 3.99 16.74
CA GLU A 198 28.40 4.31 18.18
C GLU A 198 27.56 5.57 18.42
N LEU A 199 26.32 5.57 17.93
CA LEU A 199 25.39 6.70 18.03
C LEU A 199 24.29 6.49 19.07
N ASP A 200 23.99 7.55 19.82
CA ASP A 200 22.94 7.58 20.83
C ASP A 200 21.53 7.69 20.23
N ALA A 201 20.50 7.68 21.07
CA ALA A 201 19.11 7.80 20.64
C ALA A 201 18.80 9.12 19.88
N ASN A 202 19.59 10.18 20.07
CA ASN A 202 19.46 11.46 19.37
C ASN A 202 20.24 11.46 18.05
N GLY A 203 21.35 10.73 17.96
CA GLY A 203 22.31 10.73 16.84
C GLY A 203 23.65 11.39 17.16
N ALA A 204 23.95 11.64 18.43
CA ALA A 204 25.26 12.08 18.91
C ALA A 204 26.19 10.88 19.16
N ASN A 205 27.51 11.09 19.13
CA ASN A 205 28.50 10.06 19.44
C ASN A 205 28.42 9.65 20.93
N LEU A 206 28.34 8.35 21.20
CA LEU A 206 28.30 7.77 22.56
C LEU A 206 29.62 7.92 23.31
N ASP A 207 30.75 8.08 22.60
CA ASP A 207 32.06 8.36 23.20
C ASP A 207 32.68 9.67 22.68
N PRO A 208 32.41 10.81 23.33
CA PRO A 208 33.07 12.07 23.04
C PRO A 208 34.58 12.07 23.31
N SER A 209 35.10 11.15 24.13
CA SER A 209 36.53 11.13 24.51
C SER A 209 37.45 10.58 23.42
N GLN A 210 36.90 9.77 22.50
CA GLN A 210 37.59 9.40 21.27
C GLN A 210 37.60 10.53 20.22
N THR A 211 36.71 11.53 20.33
CA THR A 211 36.57 12.61 19.35
C THR A 211 37.70 13.63 19.52
N THR A 212 38.83 13.39 18.84
CA THR A 212 40.02 14.25 18.98
C THR A 212 39.92 15.44 18.03
N VAL A 213 39.70 16.64 18.59
CA VAL A 213 39.70 17.91 17.83
C VAL A 213 41.15 18.31 17.53
N ILE A 214 41.60 18.02 16.32
CA ILE A 214 42.86 18.56 15.82
C ILE A 214 42.57 19.91 15.18
N GLN A 215 43.10 20.98 15.78
CA GLN A 215 43.16 22.30 15.14
C GLN A 215 44.29 22.28 14.12
N THR A 216 43.99 22.49 12.83
CA THR A 216 45.02 22.82 11.85
C THR A 216 45.49 24.28 12.05
N PRO A 217 46.70 24.66 11.61
CA PRO A 217 47.18 26.05 11.71
C PRO A 217 46.25 27.07 11.03
N ASP A 218 45.46 26.60 10.06
CA ASP A 218 44.58 27.40 9.21
C ASP A 218 43.15 27.58 9.76
N GLY A 219 42.85 26.96 10.92
CA GLY A 219 41.63 27.20 11.69
C GLY A 219 40.45 26.26 11.40
N GLU A 220 40.61 25.25 10.55
CA GLU A 220 39.61 24.18 10.40
C GLU A 220 39.70 23.17 11.56
N SER A 221 38.53 22.64 11.96
CA SER A 221 38.43 21.67 13.06
C SER A 221 37.95 20.32 12.52
N VAL A 222 38.82 19.31 12.60
CA VAL A 222 38.53 17.96 12.12
C VAL A 222 38.15 17.06 13.29
N LEU A 223 37.02 16.36 13.16
CA LEU A 223 36.58 15.33 14.10
C LEU A 223 37.20 13.98 13.69
N THR A 224 37.90 13.33 14.60
CA THR A 224 38.55 12.03 14.37
C THR A 224 38.20 11.06 15.51
N ASN A 225 37.97 9.78 15.21
CA ASN A 225 37.67 8.73 16.19
C ASN A 225 38.87 7.78 16.35
N GLN A 226 39.15 7.28 17.55
CA GLN A 226 40.45 6.65 17.89
C GLN A 226 40.66 5.21 17.40
N ASN A 227 39.72 4.62 16.65
CA ASN A 227 39.88 3.29 16.09
C ASN A 227 40.76 3.35 14.82
N PRO A 228 42.05 2.91 14.85
CA PRO A 228 43.05 3.31 13.85
C PRO A 228 42.80 2.77 12.44
N ALA A 229 41.86 1.84 12.27
CA ALA A 229 41.41 1.34 10.97
C ALA A 229 40.23 2.12 10.36
N SER A 230 39.56 3.01 11.12
CA SER A 230 38.48 3.88 10.64
C SER A 230 38.87 5.35 10.50
N THR A 231 39.84 5.84 11.28
CA THR A 231 40.22 7.26 11.34
C THR A 231 40.54 7.87 9.97
N LEU A 232 41.13 7.10 9.05
CA LEU A 232 41.48 7.50 7.67
C LEU A 232 40.29 7.64 6.71
N VAL A 233 39.10 7.15 7.07
CA VAL A 233 37.88 7.18 6.21
C VAL A 233 36.97 8.35 6.59
N THR A 234 36.95 8.73 7.87
CA THR A 234 36.10 9.82 8.40
C THR A 234 36.45 11.23 7.90
N SER A 235 37.61 11.45 7.27
CA SER A 235 38.03 12.78 6.79
C SER A 235 37.82 13.01 5.28
N THR A 236 37.46 11.98 4.51
CA THR A 236 37.38 12.06 3.03
C THR A 236 35.96 12.07 2.46
N ILE A 237 34.95 11.75 3.27
CA ILE A 237 33.53 11.73 2.87
C ILE A 237 32.90 13.11 3.17
N PRO A 238 32.45 13.89 2.18
CA PRO A 238 31.80 15.18 2.41
C PRO A 238 30.50 15.06 3.24
N PRO A 239 30.14 16.06 4.08
CA PRO A 239 28.99 15.97 4.99
C PRO A 239 27.65 15.67 4.31
N GLU A 240 27.44 16.13 3.07
CA GLU A 240 26.22 15.90 2.28
C GLU A 240 26.01 14.44 1.86
N PHE A 241 27.06 13.62 1.88
CA PHE A 241 26.97 12.18 1.65
C PHE A 241 26.85 11.36 2.93
N ARG A 242 26.97 11.98 4.11
CA ARG A 242 26.79 11.30 5.40
C ARG A 242 25.33 11.35 5.81
N ARG A 243 24.82 10.24 6.33
CA ARG A 243 23.46 10.17 6.87
C ARG A 243 23.37 9.19 8.02
N ILE A 244 22.65 9.57 9.08
CA ILE A 244 22.24 8.63 10.13
C ILE A 244 21.05 7.83 9.61
N GLU A 245 21.22 6.51 9.49
CA GLU A 245 20.19 5.55 9.12
C GLU A 245 19.89 4.59 10.30
N LEU A 246 18.74 3.92 10.25
CA LEU A 246 18.26 3.01 11.31
C LEU A 246 18.49 1.55 10.94
N PHE A 247 19.11 0.79 11.84
CA PHE A 247 19.36 -0.64 11.68
C PHE A 247 18.77 -1.42 12.86
N ILE A 248 18.40 -2.68 12.62
CA ILE A 248 18.05 -3.60 13.70
C ILE A 248 19.37 -4.15 14.26
N ASN A 249 19.43 -4.42 15.57
CA ASN A 249 20.64 -4.92 16.21
C ASN A 249 21.14 -6.20 15.51
N GLY A 250 22.40 -6.18 15.07
CA GLY A 250 23.02 -7.25 14.27
C GLY A 250 22.77 -7.18 12.76
N THR A 251 22.05 -6.17 12.24
CA THR A 251 21.87 -5.94 10.79
C THR A 251 22.58 -4.69 10.27
N VAL A 252 23.40 -4.04 11.09
CA VAL A 252 24.34 -2.99 10.64
C VAL A 252 25.34 -3.61 9.66
N PRO A 253 25.59 -3.02 8.48
CA PRO A 253 26.57 -3.54 7.53
C PRO A 253 27.97 -3.64 8.16
N GLN A 254 28.38 -4.88 8.48
CA GLN A 254 29.75 -5.20 8.84
C GLN A 254 30.62 -4.99 7.60
N LYS A 255 31.82 -4.43 7.78
CA LYS A 255 32.83 -4.29 6.71
C LYS A 255 33.49 -5.64 6.40
N SER A 256 32.70 -6.58 5.88
CA SER A 256 33.16 -7.92 5.52
C SER A 256 34.14 -7.86 4.36
N LEU A 257 35.21 -8.65 4.48
CA LEU A 257 36.28 -8.76 3.50
C LEU A 257 35.81 -9.51 2.24
N TYR A 258 35.05 -8.81 1.39
CA TYR A 258 34.96 -9.14 -0.03
C TYR A 258 36.26 -8.67 -0.70
N THR A 259 37.35 -9.40 -0.47
CA THR A 259 38.44 -9.44 -1.43
C THR A 259 37.90 -10.06 -2.72
N GLU A 260 38.06 -9.36 -3.84
CA GLU A 260 37.75 -9.89 -5.17
C GLU A 260 38.75 -10.99 -5.52
N THR A 261 38.47 -12.22 -5.07
CA THR A 261 39.26 -13.42 -5.35
C THR A 261 38.35 -14.53 -5.87
N ASP A 262 38.32 -14.67 -7.20
CA ASP A 262 37.82 -15.80 -7.98
C ASP A 262 36.45 -16.40 -7.60
N GLU A 263 35.36 -15.73 -8.00
CA GLU A 263 34.16 -16.41 -8.49
C GLU A 263 33.79 -15.97 -9.91
N THR A 264 34.74 -16.10 -10.84
CA THR A 264 34.45 -16.30 -12.27
C THR A 264 33.94 -17.73 -12.55
N GLN A 265 33.03 -18.22 -11.70
CA GLN A 265 32.25 -19.42 -12.02
C GLN A 265 31.14 -19.03 -12.99
N THR A 266 31.41 -19.23 -14.28
CA THR A 266 30.40 -19.20 -15.34
C THR A 266 29.35 -20.28 -15.05
N LEU A 267 28.20 -19.87 -14.52
CA LEU A 267 26.99 -20.67 -14.55
C LEU A 267 26.54 -20.79 -16.01
N ASP A 268 27.05 -21.80 -16.71
CA ASP A 268 26.60 -22.23 -18.04
C ASP A 268 25.18 -22.83 -17.95
N GLU A 269 24.20 -22.00 -17.62
CA GLU A 269 22.78 -22.34 -17.71
C GLU A 269 22.40 -22.40 -19.20
N GLN A 270 22.61 -23.57 -19.81
CA GLN A 270 22.35 -23.80 -21.23
C GLN A 270 20.87 -23.58 -21.55
N ILE A 271 20.56 -22.42 -22.16
CA ILE A 271 19.25 -22.12 -22.73
C ILE A 271 19.04 -22.96 -23.99
N VAL A 272 18.65 -24.22 -23.80
CA VAL A 272 18.27 -25.14 -24.89
C VAL A 272 16.92 -24.69 -25.45
N SER A 273 16.97 -23.80 -26.45
CA SER A 273 15.81 -23.38 -27.23
C SER A 273 15.34 -24.51 -28.15
N PRO A 274 14.14 -25.10 -27.98
CA PRO A 274 13.65 -26.13 -28.88
C PRO A 274 13.28 -25.52 -30.24
N THR A 275 14.12 -25.76 -31.23
CA THR A 275 13.86 -25.42 -32.64
C THR A 275 13.10 -26.57 -33.31
N PRO A 276 12.06 -26.33 -34.13
CA PRO A 276 11.13 -27.39 -34.51
C PRO A 276 11.70 -28.36 -35.56
N GLU A 277 11.72 -29.66 -35.24
CA GLU A 277 11.99 -30.70 -36.22
C GLU A 277 10.78 -30.96 -37.12
N THR A 278 11.05 -31.06 -38.43
CA THR A 278 10.07 -31.44 -39.46
C THR A 278 10.37 -32.86 -39.91
N THR A 279 9.38 -33.75 -39.94
CA THR A 279 9.51 -35.09 -40.55
C THR A 279 8.20 -35.49 -41.22
N THR A 280 8.31 -36.29 -42.28
CA THR A 280 7.39 -36.26 -43.43
C THR A 280 6.19 -37.22 -43.33
N THR A 281 5.11 -36.84 -44.01
CA THR A 281 3.81 -37.51 -44.16
C THR A 281 3.86 -39.00 -44.51
N THR A 282 2.92 -39.79 -43.98
CA THR A 282 2.37 -40.99 -44.65
C THR A 282 0.87 -41.15 -44.35
N THR A 283 0.04 -41.27 -45.38
CA THR A 283 -1.42 -41.52 -45.35
C THR A 283 -1.72 -43.02 -45.18
N THR A 284 -2.85 -43.54 -44.69
CA THR A 284 -4.21 -43.05 -44.29
C THR A 284 -4.71 -43.97 -43.12
N THR A 285 -5.93 -44.00 -42.53
CA THR A 285 -7.30 -43.54 -42.87
C THR A 285 -8.13 -43.27 -41.59
N THR A 286 -9.28 -42.59 -41.75
CA THR A 286 -10.49 -42.51 -40.88
C THR A 286 -10.60 -43.36 -39.60
N SER A 287 -10.76 -42.68 -38.46
CA SER A 287 -11.71 -43.02 -37.37
C SER A 287 -12.05 -41.75 -36.58
N GLU A 288 -13.01 -41.80 -35.64
CA GLU A 288 -13.70 -40.63 -35.07
C GLU A 288 -13.00 -39.98 -33.86
N MET A 289 -13.28 -38.68 -33.63
CA MET A 289 -12.87 -37.94 -32.43
C MET A 289 -13.90 -38.07 -31.29
N PRO A 290 -13.48 -38.32 -30.04
CA PRO A 290 -14.28 -38.02 -28.85
C PRO A 290 -14.31 -36.51 -28.54
N ASP A 291 -15.42 -36.06 -27.93
CA ASP A 291 -15.71 -34.65 -27.64
C ASP A 291 -15.07 -34.15 -26.31
N GLN A 292 -15.08 -32.83 -26.08
CA GLN A 292 -14.52 -32.21 -24.88
C GLN A 292 -15.39 -32.41 -23.61
N PRO A 293 -14.79 -32.56 -22.42
CA PRO A 293 -15.54 -32.69 -21.17
C PRO A 293 -16.23 -31.38 -20.75
N GLN A 294 -17.57 -31.44 -20.66
CA GLN A 294 -18.45 -30.38 -20.19
C GLN A 294 -18.28 -30.06 -18.68
N PRO A 295 -18.62 -28.85 -18.21
CA PRO A 295 -18.47 -28.44 -16.81
C PRO A 295 -19.40 -29.19 -15.84
N ILE A 296 -18.88 -29.49 -14.65
CA ILE A 296 -19.54 -30.25 -13.59
C ILE A 296 -20.58 -29.36 -12.85
N LYS A 297 -21.79 -29.89 -12.63
CA LYS A 297 -22.83 -29.24 -11.82
C LYS A 297 -22.57 -29.44 -10.31
N PRO A 298 -22.84 -28.44 -9.44
CA PRO A 298 -22.75 -28.62 -7.99
C PRO A 298 -23.80 -29.61 -7.48
N ASN A 299 -23.43 -30.41 -6.48
CA ASN A 299 -24.26 -31.53 -6.00
C ASN A 299 -25.13 -31.11 -4.79
N SER A 300 -26.45 -31.21 -4.92
CA SER A 300 -27.42 -30.67 -3.96
C SER A 300 -27.75 -31.67 -2.83
N THR A 301 -27.10 -31.56 -1.67
CA THR A 301 -27.48 -32.37 -0.49
C THR A 301 -27.16 -31.75 0.90
N LEU A 302 -26.67 -30.51 0.97
CA LEU A 302 -26.34 -29.86 2.25
C LEU A 302 -27.20 -28.63 2.59
N GLU A 303 -27.63 -27.82 1.60
CA GLU A 303 -28.49 -26.65 1.85
C GLU A 303 -29.91 -27.01 2.32
N GLN A 304 -30.43 -28.18 1.91
CA GLN A 304 -31.80 -28.63 2.22
C GLN A 304 -32.06 -28.99 3.69
N LYS A 305 -31.08 -28.89 4.60
CA LYS A 305 -31.26 -29.20 6.03
C LYS A 305 -31.18 -28.00 6.97
N MET A 306 -31.11 -26.77 6.45
CA MET A 306 -31.05 -25.54 7.27
C MET A 306 -32.22 -24.57 7.04
N LEU A 307 -33.24 -24.95 6.26
CA LEU A 307 -34.35 -24.06 5.87
C LEU A 307 -35.69 -24.31 6.60
N GLU A 308 -35.75 -25.28 7.52
CA GLU A 308 -36.99 -25.67 8.24
C GLU A 308 -37.03 -25.18 9.70
N GLN A 309 -36.83 -23.87 9.95
CA GLN A 309 -37.07 -23.28 11.29
C GLN A 309 -37.20 -21.74 11.34
N ASN A 310 -38.23 -21.16 10.70
CA ASN A 310 -39.12 -20.12 11.26
C ASN A 310 -40.05 -19.49 10.18
N PRO A 311 -41.26 -19.01 10.54
CA PRO A 311 -42.23 -18.45 9.57
C PRO A 311 -41.94 -17.01 9.15
N MET A 312 -42.55 -16.59 8.03
CA MET A 312 -42.27 -15.32 7.34
C MET A 312 -42.56 -14.05 8.15
N ARG A 313 -41.71 -13.04 7.97
CA ARG A 313 -42.18 -11.66 7.72
C ARG A 313 -41.95 -11.33 6.25
N GLN A 314 -43.02 -11.00 5.52
CA GLN A 314 -42.93 -10.58 4.13
C GLN A 314 -42.55 -9.10 4.06
N THR A 315 -41.29 -8.80 3.75
CA THR A 315 -40.87 -7.43 3.42
C THR A 315 -41.12 -7.20 1.92
N THR A 316 -42.18 -6.50 1.56
CA THR A 316 -42.45 -6.14 0.16
C THR A 316 -41.38 -5.18 -0.34
N ALA A 317 -40.48 -5.66 -1.19
CA ALA A 317 -39.48 -4.82 -1.84
C ALA A 317 -40.17 -3.78 -2.74
N GLN A 318 -40.10 -2.51 -2.36
CA GLN A 318 -40.42 -1.40 -3.25
C GLN A 318 -39.45 -1.46 -4.45
N PRO A 319 -39.93 -1.41 -5.70
CA PRO A 319 -39.04 -1.41 -6.84
C PRO A 319 -38.26 -0.09 -6.88
N SER A 320 -36.93 -0.18 -6.95
CA SER A 320 -36.08 0.99 -7.12
C SER A 320 -36.38 1.68 -8.46
N ASN A 321 -36.36 3.01 -8.46
CA ASN A 321 -36.51 3.81 -9.67
C ASN A 321 -35.15 4.38 -10.08
N ILE A 322 -34.84 4.31 -11.38
CA ILE A 322 -33.65 4.89 -12.00
C ILE A 322 -34.05 6.05 -12.92
N ILE A 323 -33.23 7.09 -13.00
CA ILE A 323 -33.45 8.24 -13.89
C ILE A 323 -32.39 8.18 -14.99
N LEU A 324 -32.85 8.14 -16.25
CA LEU A 324 -31.98 8.10 -17.43
C LEU A 324 -32.29 9.25 -18.37
N GLN A 325 -31.27 9.74 -19.06
CA GLN A 325 -31.45 10.71 -20.15
C GLN A 325 -31.88 9.97 -21.42
N VAL A 326 -33.05 10.34 -21.97
CA VAL A 326 -33.61 9.73 -23.18
C VAL A 326 -33.71 10.74 -24.31
N CYS A 327 -33.58 10.25 -25.54
CA CYS A 327 -33.84 11.04 -26.74
C CYS A 327 -35.34 11.37 -26.84
N PRO A 328 -35.74 12.64 -27.06
CA PRO A 328 -37.15 13.01 -27.20
C PRO A 328 -37.85 12.35 -28.40
N ILE A 329 -37.11 12.01 -29.45
CA ILE A 329 -37.64 11.46 -30.71
C ILE A 329 -37.80 9.93 -30.63
N THR A 330 -36.81 9.22 -30.09
CA THR A 330 -36.79 7.74 -30.09
C THR A 330 -37.15 7.12 -28.73
N ASN A 331 -37.23 7.90 -27.66
CA ASN A 331 -37.66 7.49 -26.30
C ASN A 331 -36.76 6.41 -25.62
N ILE A 332 -35.63 6.06 -26.25
CA ILE A 332 -34.52 5.23 -25.73
C ILE A 332 -33.38 6.11 -25.20
N ILE A 333 -32.35 5.51 -24.59
CA ILE A 333 -31.26 6.26 -23.93
C ILE A 333 -30.56 7.17 -24.94
N ALA A 334 -30.34 8.43 -24.57
CA ALA A 334 -29.60 9.38 -25.39
C ALA A 334 -28.11 9.02 -25.41
N ALA A 335 -27.52 8.85 -26.59
CA ALA A 335 -26.07 8.79 -26.75
C ALA A 335 -25.44 10.18 -26.49
N PRO A 336 -24.14 10.29 -26.18
CA PRO A 336 -23.47 11.58 -25.99
C PRO A 336 -23.54 12.52 -27.21
N SER A 337 -23.75 11.98 -28.41
CA SER A 337 -23.94 12.73 -29.67
C SER A 337 -25.40 13.10 -29.97
N CYS A 338 -26.33 12.92 -29.02
CA CYS A 338 -27.75 13.20 -29.20
C CYS A 338 -28.04 14.71 -29.04
N PRO A 339 -28.58 15.40 -30.05
CA PRO A 339 -28.68 16.87 -30.07
C PRO A 339 -29.65 17.45 -29.03
N THR A 340 -30.57 16.63 -28.51
CA THR A 340 -31.40 16.95 -27.34
C THR A 340 -31.60 15.70 -26.50
N SER A 341 -31.66 15.85 -25.18
CA SER A 341 -32.03 14.78 -24.25
C SER A 341 -32.96 15.31 -23.16
N ARG A 342 -33.69 14.42 -22.48
CA ARG A 342 -34.53 14.76 -21.33
C ARG A 342 -34.49 13.65 -20.28
N PRO A 343 -34.61 13.96 -18.98
CA PRO A 343 -34.71 12.94 -17.95
C PRO A 343 -36.04 12.18 -18.09
N LYS A 344 -35.99 10.88 -17.77
CA LYS A 344 -37.15 10.00 -17.66
C LYS A 344 -36.89 8.97 -16.56
N VAL A 345 -37.89 8.77 -15.71
CA VAL A 345 -37.87 7.75 -14.65
C VAL A 345 -38.26 6.40 -15.24
N PHE A 346 -37.56 5.35 -14.83
CA PHE A 346 -37.84 3.95 -15.14
C PHE A 346 -37.83 3.13 -13.85
N THR A 347 -38.66 2.10 -13.80
CA THR A 347 -38.59 1.05 -12.77
C THR A 347 -37.37 0.17 -13.07
N PHE A 348 -36.55 -0.16 -12.07
CA PHE A 348 -35.33 -0.95 -12.25
C PHE A 348 -35.61 -2.30 -12.93
N GLY A 349 -34.89 -2.57 -14.03
CA GLY A 349 -35.11 -3.72 -14.92
C GLY A 349 -36.04 -3.44 -16.11
N THR A 350 -36.66 -2.25 -16.20
CA THR A 350 -37.53 -1.85 -17.34
C THR A 350 -36.90 -0.80 -18.26
N GLU A 351 -35.67 -0.38 -17.96
CA GLU A 351 -34.92 0.59 -18.77
C GLU A 351 -34.54 0.07 -20.18
N PRO A 352 -34.49 0.95 -21.21
CA PRO A 352 -34.11 0.55 -22.56
C PRO A 352 -32.62 0.25 -22.64
N LYS A 353 -32.25 -1.00 -22.98
CA LYS A 353 -30.84 -1.45 -23.00
C LYS A 353 -30.05 -1.04 -24.26
N GLN A 354 -30.48 0.02 -24.95
CA GLN A 354 -29.89 0.48 -26.22
C GLN A 354 -29.85 2.02 -26.29
N PHE A 355 -28.77 2.53 -26.88
CA PHE A 355 -28.54 3.96 -27.10
C PHE A 355 -29.07 4.43 -28.46
N CYS A 356 -29.53 5.68 -28.52
CA CYS A 356 -29.97 6.34 -29.75
C CYS A 356 -28.80 6.56 -30.71
N LYS A 357 -28.85 5.96 -31.91
CA LYS A 357 -27.86 6.18 -32.97
C LYS A 357 -28.01 7.58 -33.62
N PRO A 358 -26.92 8.18 -34.12
CA PRO A 358 -26.98 9.43 -34.89
C PRO A 358 -27.89 9.37 -36.14
N GLU A 359 -28.09 8.17 -36.70
CA GLU A 359 -28.96 7.92 -37.85
C GLU A 359 -30.41 8.38 -37.62
N TYR A 360 -30.94 8.25 -36.41
CA TYR A 360 -32.30 8.70 -36.05
C TYR A 360 -32.45 10.24 -35.99
N HIS A 361 -31.34 10.97 -36.10
CA HIS A 361 -31.29 12.43 -36.10
C HIS A 361 -30.95 13.03 -37.47
N ARG A 362 -30.83 12.21 -38.53
CA ARG A 362 -30.69 12.70 -39.90
C ARG A 362 -32.06 13.09 -40.46
N ARG A 363 -32.29 14.40 -40.58
CA ARG A 363 -33.36 15.03 -41.36
C ARG A 363 -32.80 16.29 -42.02
#